data_AF-A0A223ATF5-F1
#
_entry.id   AF-A0A223ATF5-F1
#
_cell.length_a   1.000
_cell.length_b   1.000
_cell.length_c   1.000
_cell.angle_alpha   90.00
_cell.angle_beta   90.00
_cell.angle_gamma   90.00
#
_symmetry.space_group_name_H-M   'P 1'
#
loop_
_entity.id
_entity.type
_entity.pdbx_description
1 polymer ?
#
loop_
_entity_poly.entity_id
_entity_poly.type
_entity_poly.pdbx_seq_one_letter_code
_entity_poly.pdbx_strand_id
1 'polypeptide(L)'
;MIKWTFKNKIIINERMKKILQFYLFNTPVEGVSVRGNTFKYLGWNKRQLTPLLKKEIDFLSSNWIITTVKEIETKLKTLGQLENVKFEEIAIHINNKNSNIDSFFYAVRCAIAHGSFSVRKHNGQAFYILENKDKGKLKARIVIKEDTLVHIIEIVSDASKYNR
;
A
#
# COMPACT_ATOMS: atom_id res chain seq x y z
N MET A 1 1.01 -1.77 22.84
CA MET A 1 0.94 -0.84 21.69
C MET A 1 2.35 -0.72 21.09
N ILE A 2 2.48 -0.73 19.76
CA ILE A 2 3.79 -0.72 19.07
C ILE A 2 3.98 0.63 18.37
N LYS A 3 5.14 1.26 18.54
CA LYS A 3 5.49 2.50 17.82
C LYS A 3 5.83 2.23 16.36
N TRP A 4 5.64 3.23 15.50
CA TRP A 4 6.10 3.21 14.10
C TRP A 4 7.63 3.08 14.02
N THR A 5 8.11 1.84 13.95
CA THR A 5 9.54 1.49 13.95
C THR A 5 9.82 0.40 12.91
N PHE A 6 10.92 0.59 12.16
CA PHE A 6 11.23 -0.24 10.97
C PHE A 6 12.53 -1.02 11.09
N LYS A 7 13.25 -0.89 12.22
CA LYS A 7 14.52 -1.58 12.48
C LYS A 7 14.33 -3.03 12.98
N ASN A 8 13.41 -3.78 12.38
CA ASN A 8 13.22 -5.20 12.69
C ASN A 8 13.96 -6.08 11.70
N LYS A 9 14.30 -7.30 12.12
CA LYS A 9 14.76 -8.34 11.19
C LYS A 9 13.64 -8.64 10.19
N ILE A 10 14.00 -8.70 8.91
CA ILE A 10 13.11 -9.06 7.81
C ILE A 10 13.44 -10.49 7.39
N ILE A 11 12.40 -11.31 7.22
CA ILE A 11 12.53 -12.68 6.70
C ILE A 11 11.95 -12.66 5.28
N ILE A 12 12.80 -12.92 4.28
CA ILE A 12 12.40 -12.95 2.88
C ILE A 12 11.91 -14.35 2.54
N ASN A 13 10.61 -14.57 2.70
CA ASN A 13 9.92 -15.79 2.26
C ASN A 13 9.31 -15.60 0.85
N GLU A 14 8.67 -16.64 0.29
CA GLU A 14 8.07 -16.57 -1.05
C GLU A 14 6.99 -15.48 -1.20
N ARG A 15 6.19 -15.26 -0.16
CA ARG A 15 5.15 -14.21 -0.16
C ARG A 15 5.76 -12.81 -0.20
N MET A 16 6.79 -12.57 0.61
CA MET A 16 7.57 -11.33 0.55
C MET A 16 8.26 -11.18 -0.80
N LYS A 17 8.84 -12.24 -1.38
CA LYS A 17 9.41 -12.18 -2.74
C LYS A 17 8.35 -11.75 -3.77
N LYS A 18 7.13 -12.30 -3.70
CA LYS A 18 6.00 -11.89 -4.57
C LYS A 18 5.67 -10.40 -4.38
N ILE A 19 5.59 -9.93 -3.14
CA ILE A 19 5.33 -8.51 -2.80
C ILE A 19 6.45 -7.60 -3.32
N LEU A 20 7.71 -7.95 -3.11
CA LEU A 20 8.86 -7.20 -3.62
C LEU A 20 8.88 -7.19 -5.15
N GLN A 21 8.66 -8.35 -5.77
CA GLN A 21 8.63 -8.44 -7.23
C GLN A 21 7.57 -7.51 -7.81
N PHE A 22 6.38 -7.48 -7.23
CA PHE A 22 5.30 -6.65 -7.76
C PHE A 22 5.42 -5.17 -7.34
N TYR A 23 5.38 -4.87 -6.04
CA TYR A 23 5.29 -3.49 -5.57
C TYR A 23 6.59 -2.71 -5.64
N LEU A 24 7.75 -3.36 -5.50
CA LEU A 24 9.04 -2.68 -5.57
C LEU A 24 9.56 -2.66 -7.01
N PHE A 25 9.74 -3.83 -7.60
CA PHE A 25 10.44 -3.94 -8.87
C PHE A 25 9.56 -3.74 -10.10
N ASN A 26 8.29 -4.18 -10.08
CA ASN A 26 7.41 -4.12 -11.25
C ASN A 26 6.15 -3.29 -10.98
N THR A 27 6.25 -2.26 -10.16
CA THR A 27 5.08 -1.46 -9.77
C THR A 27 4.36 -0.91 -11.01
N PRO A 28 3.02 -1.00 -11.09
CA PRO A 28 2.27 -0.58 -12.26
C PRO A 28 2.06 0.94 -12.36
N VAL A 29 2.66 1.70 -11.45
CA VAL A 29 2.64 3.16 -11.48
C VAL A 29 3.61 3.67 -12.54
N GLU A 30 3.05 4.35 -13.54
CA GLU A 30 3.79 4.91 -14.67
C GLU A 30 4.95 5.81 -14.22
N GLY A 31 6.12 5.63 -14.83
CA GLY A 31 7.33 6.40 -14.54
C GLY A 31 7.99 6.13 -13.18
N VAL A 32 7.55 5.11 -12.43
CA VAL A 32 8.13 4.78 -11.10
C VAL A 32 9.11 3.61 -11.15
N SER A 33 8.84 2.60 -11.99
CA SER A 33 9.79 1.51 -12.25
C SER A 33 9.98 1.31 -13.74
N VAL A 34 11.24 1.24 -14.17
CA VAL A 34 11.63 0.92 -15.55
C VAL A 34 11.19 -0.49 -15.95
N ARG A 35 11.10 -1.42 -14.99
CA ARG A 35 10.64 -2.80 -15.25
C ARG A 35 9.12 -2.95 -15.16
N GLY A 36 8.41 -1.92 -14.66
CA GLY A 36 6.99 -1.99 -14.37
C GLY A 36 6.14 -1.92 -15.63
N ASN A 37 5.21 -2.86 -15.75
CA ASN A 37 4.12 -2.77 -16.71
C ASN A 37 3.03 -1.86 -16.14
N THR A 38 2.65 -0.80 -16.85
CA THR A 38 1.61 0.13 -16.37
C THR A 38 0.27 -0.59 -16.19
N PHE A 39 -0.61 -0.04 -15.35
CA PHE A 39 -1.99 -0.56 -15.25
C PHE A 39 -2.65 -0.74 -16.62
N LYS A 40 -2.47 0.20 -17.55
CA LYS A 40 -2.98 0.12 -18.91
C LYS A 40 -2.42 -1.09 -19.66
N TYR A 41 -1.11 -1.32 -19.56
CA TYR A 41 -0.47 -2.49 -20.18
C TYR A 41 -0.99 -3.80 -19.59
N LEU A 42 -1.25 -3.83 -18.28
CA LEU A 42 -1.85 -4.97 -17.59
C LEU A 42 -3.35 -5.17 -17.92
N GLY A 43 -3.90 -4.40 -18.86
CA GLY A 43 -5.30 -4.52 -19.30
C GLY A 43 -6.30 -3.73 -18.44
N TRP A 44 -5.83 -2.85 -17.55
CA TRP A 44 -6.71 -2.11 -16.65
C TRP A 44 -7.03 -0.69 -17.10
N ASN A 45 -8.33 -0.40 -17.17
CA ASN A 45 -8.83 0.95 -16.99
C ASN A 45 -8.98 1.24 -15.50
N LYS A 46 -8.30 2.27 -14.98
CA LYS A 46 -8.34 2.64 -13.55
C LYS A 46 -9.75 2.97 -13.04
N ARG A 47 -10.65 3.43 -13.91
CA ARG A 47 -12.07 3.68 -13.59
C ARG A 47 -12.84 2.39 -13.30
N GLN A 48 -12.40 1.25 -13.83
CA GLN A 48 -12.95 -0.08 -13.56
C GLN A 48 -12.21 -0.78 -12.41
N LEU A 49 -10.87 -0.67 -12.38
CA LEU A 49 -10.04 -1.31 -11.36
C LEU A 49 -10.32 -0.77 -9.95
N THR A 50 -10.51 0.55 -9.79
CA THR A 50 -10.69 1.13 -8.45
C THR A 50 -11.98 0.64 -7.77
N PRO A 51 -13.16 0.66 -8.43
CA PRO A 51 -14.36 0.04 -7.88
C PRO A 51 -14.21 -1.46 -7.61
N LEU A 52 -13.55 -2.21 -8.50
CA LEU A 52 -13.31 -3.64 -8.29
C LEU A 52 -12.47 -3.89 -7.03
N LEU A 53 -11.36 -3.18 -6.84
CA LEU A 53 -10.55 -3.31 -5.64
C LEU A 53 -11.34 -2.99 -4.37
N LYS A 54 -12.20 -1.97 -4.40
CA LYS A 54 -13.08 -1.65 -3.26
C LYS A 54 -14.13 -2.72 -2.97
N LYS A 55 -14.57 -3.44 -4.00
CA LYS A 55 -15.54 -4.53 -3.88
C LYS A 55 -14.88 -5.80 -3.33
N GLU A 56 -13.68 -6.13 -3.80
CA GLU A 56 -12.99 -7.37 -3.45
C GLU A 56 -12.13 -7.24 -2.17
N ILE A 57 -11.89 -6.01 -1.71
CA ILE A 57 -11.04 -5.71 -0.54
C ILE A 57 -11.75 -4.68 0.36
N ASP A 58 -12.34 -5.19 1.43
CA ASP A 58 -13.23 -4.44 2.32
C ASP A 58 -12.61 -3.13 2.83
N PHE A 59 -11.35 -3.15 3.30
CA PHE A 59 -10.73 -1.96 3.89
C PHE A 59 -10.56 -0.82 2.88
N LEU A 60 -10.51 -1.11 1.57
CA LEU A 60 -10.43 -0.06 0.54
C LEU A 60 -11.74 0.72 0.39
N SER A 61 -12.86 0.16 0.86
CA SER A 61 -14.16 0.83 0.85
C SER A 61 -14.35 1.78 2.04
N SER A 62 -13.83 1.41 3.22
CA SER A 62 -14.09 2.10 4.51
C SER A 62 -12.87 2.81 5.10
N ASN A 63 -11.67 2.24 4.93
CA ASN A 63 -10.44 2.63 5.60
C ASN A 63 -9.34 3.07 4.61
N TRP A 64 -9.73 3.56 3.43
CA TRP A 64 -8.82 4.17 2.45
C TRP A 64 -9.03 5.68 2.37
N ILE A 65 -8.12 6.41 3.02
CA ILE A 65 -8.28 7.83 3.32
C ILE A 65 -7.25 8.63 2.52
N ILE A 66 -7.76 9.52 1.67
CA ILE A 66 -6.96 10.47 0.91
C ILE A 66 -6.96 11.81 1.64
N THR A 67 -5.77 12.40 1.82
CA THR A 67 -5.62 13.67 2.54
C THR A 67 -4.51 14.52 1.94
N THR A 68 -4.17 15.63 2.59
CA THR A 68 -3.10 16.53 2.17
C THR A 68 -1.89 16.39 3.10
N VAL A 69 -0.73 16.88 2.65
CA VAL A 69 0.49 16.91 3.48
C VAL A 69 0.27 17.69 4.78
N LYS A 70 -0.60 18.70 4.77
CA LYS A 70 -0.88 19.54 5.95
C LYS A 70 -1.77 18.82 6.97
N GLU A 71 -2.64 17.93 6.53
CA GLU A 71 -3.70 17.33 7.37
C GLU A 71 -3.40 15.89 7.78
N ILE A 72 -2.44 15.23 7.15
CA ILE A 72 -2.16 13.80 7.36
C ILE A 72 -1.87 13.46 8.81
N GLU A 73 -1.09 14.28 9.52
CA GLU A 73 -0.78 14.05 10.93
C GLU A 73 -2.02 14.19 11.82
N THR A 74 -2.86 15.20 11.55
CA THR A 74 -4.14 15.37 12.25
C THR A 74 -5.06 14.17 12.04
N LYS A 75 -5.20 13.69 10.80
CA LYS A 75 -6.00 12.49 10.48
C LYS A 75 -5.46 11.25 11.20
N LEU A 76 -4.15 11.04 11.17
CA LEU A 76 -3.50 9.93 11.87
C LEU A 76 -3.72 10.02 13.38
N LYS A 77 -3.67 11.23 13.95
CA LYS A 77 -3.91 11.46 15.38
C LYS A 77 -5.34 11.10 15.77
N THR A 78 -6.34 11.59 15.02
CA THR A 78 -7.76 11.27 15.25
C THR A 78 -8.03 9.76 15.18
N LEU A 79 -7.37 9.06 14.27
CA LEU A 79 -7.54 7.61 14.10
C LEU A 79 -6.68 6.79 15.07
N GLY A 80 -5.84 7.44 15.89
CA GLY A 80 -4.91 6.79 16.81
C GLY A 80 -3.81 5.98 16.10
N GLN A 81 -3.43 6.39 14.89
CA GLN A 81 -2.37 5.81 14.06
C GLN A 81 -1.12 6.71 13.97
N LEU A 82 -1.06 7.82 14.73
CA LEU A 82 0.10 8.73 14.73
C LEU A 82 1.25 8.22 15.61
N GLU A 83 1.02 7.97 16.90
CA GLU A 83 2.13 7.56 17.78
C GLU A 83 2.34 6.04 17.78
N ASN A 84 1.23 5.32 17.75
CA ASN A 84 1.19 3.87 17.83
C ASN A 84 0.53 3.29 16.58
N VAL A 85 0.91 2.06 16.26
CA VAL A 85 0.29 1.24 15.24
C VAL A 85 -0.92 0.54 15.86
N LYS A 86 -2.09 0.72 15.25
CA LYS A 86 -3.23 -0.18 15.43
C LYS A 86 -3.20 -1.22 14.31
N PHE A 87 -3.33 -2.50 14.69
CA PHE A 87 -3.34 -3.63 13.76
C PHE A 87 -4.70 -3.80 13.08
N GLU A 88 -5.10 -2.76 12.36
CA GLU A 88 -6.31 -2.68 11.56
C GLU A 88 -5.91 -2.25 10.15
N GLU A 89 -6.53 -2.85 9.13
CA GLU A 89 -6.20 -2.50 7.74
C GLU A 89 -6.68 -1.09 7.42
N ILE A 90 -5.72 -0.23 7.10
CA ILE A 90 -5.95 1.18 6.83
C ILE A 90 -4.85 1.73 5.92
N ALA A 91 -5.23 2.61 5.00
CA ALA A 91 -4.30 3.36 4.18
C ALA A 91 -4.65 4.85 4.26
N ILE A 92 -3.78 5.65 4.88
CA ILE A 92 -3.89 7.11 4.87
C ILE A 92 -2.73 7.64 4.03
N HIS A 93 -3.02 8.32 2.94
CA HIS A 93 -1.97 8.89 2.11
C HIS A 93 -2.41 10.15 1.38
N ILE A 94 -1.42 10.90 0.90
CA ILE A 94 -1.66 12.02 0.00
C ILE A 94 -1.88 11.54 -1.43
N ASN A 95 -2.60 12.32 -2.23
CA ASN A 95 -2.58 12.14 -3.68
C ASN A 95 -1.38 12.90 -4.27
N ASN A 96 -0.35 12.18 -4.71
CA ASN A 96 0.87 12.74 -5.30
C ASN A 96 1.24 12.11 -6.65
N LYS A 97 0.27 11.43 -7.27
CA LYS A 97 0.34 10.82 -8.59
C LYS A 97 -0.93 11.15 -9.37
N ASN A 98 -1.08 10.56 -10.56
CA ASN A 98 -2.19 10.85 -11.47
C ASN A 98 -3.56 10.42 -10.93
N SER A 99 -3.59 9.53 -9.92
CA SER A 99 -4.84 9.08 -9.29
C SER A 99 -4.60 8.57 -7.86
N ASN A 100 -5.69 8.35 -7.11
CA ASN A 100 -5.63 7.79 -5.76
C ASN A 100 -5.00 6.40 -5.76
N ILE A 101 -5.36 5.52 -6.71
CA ILE A 101 -4.77 4.19 -6.83
C ILE A 101 -3.28 4.26 -7.17
N ASP A 102 -2.87 5.17 -8.06
CA ASP A 102 -1.43 5.36 -8.34
C ASP A 102 -0.67 5.79 -7.09
N SER A 103 -1.25 6.72 -6.32
CA SER A 103 -0.63 7.22 -5.09
C SER A 103 -0.54 6.15 -4.01
N PHE A 104 -1.54 5.27 -3.90
CA PHE A 104 -1.52 4.12 -2.98
C PHE A 104 -0.38 3.16 -3.33
N PHE A 105 -0.31 2.70 -4.58
CA PHE A 105 0.75 1.78 -5.04
C PHE A 105 2.14 2.42 -4.93
N TYR A 106 2.24 3.71 -5.24
CA TYR A 106 3.46 4.48 -5.09
C TYR A 106 3.90 4.57 -3.62
N ALA A 107 2.96 4.78 -2.69
CA ALA A 107 3.26 4.83 -1.26
C ALA A 107 3.80 3.50 -0.73
N VAL A 108 3.18 2.37 -1.11
CA VAL A 108 3.67 1.02 -0.77
C VAL A 108 5.07 0.81 -1.34
N ARG A 109 5.28 1.13 -2.64
CA ARG A 109 6.59 1.04 -3.29
C ARG A 109 7.66 1.85 -2.56
N CYS A 110 7.39 3.11 -2.24
CA CYS A 110 8.34 3.99 -1.57
C CYS A 110 8.69 3.49 -0.17
N ALA A 111 7.71 3.03 0.59
CA ALA A 111 7.95 2.47 1.92
C ALA A 111 8.90 1.27 1.86
N ILE A 112 8.69 0.37 0.91
CA ILE A 112 9.56 -0.79 0.68
C ILE A 112 10.95 -0.34 0.21
N ALA A 113 11.02 0.53 -0.80
CA ALA A 113 12.28 0.99 -1.40
C ALA A 113 13.20 1.71 -0.42
N HIS A 114 12.62 2.47 0.52
CA HIS A 114 13.38 3.21 1.52
C HIS A 114 13.58 2.43 2.83
N GLY A 115 13.11 1.17 2.91
CA GLY A 115 13.18 0.36 4.12
C GLY A 115 12.32 0.91 5.27
N SER A 116 11.40 1.84 5.01
CA SER A 116 10.47 2.41 6.00
C SER A 116 9.24 1.52 6.16
N PHE A 117 9.49 0.23 6.40
CA PHE A 117 8.44 -0.75 6.66
C PHE A 117 8.87 -1.80 7.69
N SER A 118 7.89 -2.42 8.32
CA SER A 118 8.09 -3.59 9.17
C SER A 118 7.03 -4.65 8.90
N VAL A 119 7.38 -5.92 9.13
CA VAL A 119 6.43 -7.03 9.10
C VAL A 119 6.25 -7.54 10.51
N ARG A 120 5.01 -7.53 11.01
CA ARG A 120 4.68 -7.90 12.39
C ARG A 120 3.54 -8.91 12.38
N LYS A 121 3.62 -9.90 13.27
CA LYS A 121 2.51 -10.82 13.51
C LYS A 121 1.58 -10.27 14.57
N HIS A 122 0.28 -10.29 14.31
CA HIS A 122 -0.77 -9.96 15.27
C HIS A 122 -1.93 -10.92 15.04
N ASN A 123 -2.40 -11.58 16.11
CA ASN A 123 -3.48 -12.59 16.05
C ASN A 123 -3.28 -13.64 14.95
N GLY A 124 -2.05 -14.15 14.81
CA GLY A 124 -1.69 -15.15 13.80
C GLY A 124 -1.50 -14.61 12.37
N GLN A 125 -1.85 -13.35 12.10
CA GLN A 125 -1.77 -12.73 10.78
C GLN A 125 -0.54 -11.83 10.64
N ALA A 126 0.08 -11.84 9.47
CA ALA A 126 1.20 -10.95 9.16
C ALA A 126 0.68 -9.61 8.62
N PHE A 127 1.11 -8.52 9.25
CA PHE A 127 0.82 -7.15 8.85
C PHE A 127 2.09 -6.45 8.37
N TYR A 128 1.97 -5.75 7.24
CA TYR A 128 2.93 -4.78 6.75
C TYR A 128 2.54 -3.41 7.31
N ILE A 129 3.49 -2.81 8.02
CA ILE A 129 3.40 -1.46 8.55
C ILE A 129 4.34 -0.63 7.70
N LEU A 130 3.79 0.24 6.85
CA LEU A 130 4.50 0.95 5.79
C LEU A 130 4.37 2.45 6.02
N GLU A 131 5.49 3.17 6.01
CA GLU A 131 5.52 4.62 6.10
C GLU A 131 6.19 5.21 4.85
N ASN A 132 5.56 6.20 4.23
CA ASN A 132 6.18 7.00 3.19
C ASN A 132 6.47 8.39 3.74
N LYS A 133 7.75 8.73 3.83
CA LYS A 133 8.25 10.07 4.12
C LYS A 133 9.12 10.54 2.97
N ASP A 134 9.01 11.82 2.65
CA ASP A 134 9.86 12.48 1.66
C ASP A 134 10.31 13.83 2.22
N LYS A 135 11.63 14.06 2.24
CA LYS A 135 12.26 15.26 2.81
C LYS A 135 11.70 15.62 4.21
N GLY A 136 11.55 14.61 5.07
CA GLY A 136 11.01 14.74 6.43
C GLY A 136 9.48 14.89 6.53
N LYS A 137 8.77 15.07 5.42
CA LYS A 137 7.31 15.21 5.41
C LYS A 137 6.63 13.86 5.29
N LEU A 138 5.67 13.60 6.18
CA LEU A 138 4.84 12.40 6.13
C LEU A 138 3.89 12.46 4.93
N LYS A 139 3.88 11.41 4.11
CA LYS A 139 3.07 11.30 2.89
C LYS A 139 2.11 10.12 2.91
N ALA A 140 2.45 9.04 3.62
CA ALA A 140 1.56 7.92 3.82
C ALA A 140 1.90 7.14 5.08
N ARG A 141 0.87 6.52 5.67
CA ARG A 141 0.97 5.42 6.60
C ARG A 141 -0.08 4.38 6.27
N ILE A 142 0.38 3.14 6.13
CA ILE A 142 -0.43 2.02 5.71
C ILE A 142 -0.16 0.87 6.68
N VAL A 143 -1.22 0.29 7.21
CA VAL A 143 -1.20 -0.99 7.91
C VAL A 143 -2.07 -1.92 7.07
N ILE A 144 -1.50 -3.01 6.59
CA ILE A 144 -2.18 -3.90 5.64
C ILE A 144 -1.73 -5.33 5.86
N LYS A 145 -2.64 -6.31 5.74
CA LYS A 145 -2.26 -7.72 5.87
C LYS A 145 -1.43 -8.16 4.66
N GLU A 146 -0.54 -9.12 4.88
CA GLU A 146 0.22 -9.76 3.80
C GLU A 146 -0.71 -10.40 2.77
N ASP A 147 -1.76 -11.09 3.23
CA ASP A 147 -2.76 -11.69 2.35
C ASP A 147 -3.46 -10.65 1.47
N THR A 148 -3.77 -9.47 2.02
CA THR A 148 -4.41 -8.40 1.26
C THR A 148 -3.48 -7.81 0.20
N LEU A 149 -2.19 -7.60 0.51
CA LEU A 149 -1.20 -7.21 -0.50
C LEU A 149 -1.11 -8.25 -1.62
N VAL A 150 -1.09 -9.54 -1.28
CA VAL A 150 -1.05 -10.63 -2.26
C VAL A 150 -2.33 -10.69 -3.10
N HIS A 151 -3.50 -10.48 -2.49
CA HIS A 151 -4.78 -10.47 -3.21
C HIS A 151 -4.87 -9.28 -4.19
N ILE A 152 -4.38 -8.10 -3.81
CA ILE A 152 -4.26 -6.95 -4.73
C ILE A 152 -3.38 -7.31 -5.94
N ILE A 153 -2.26 -8.01 -5.73
CA ILE A 153 -1.39 -8.46 -6.84
C ILE A 153 -2.17 -9.36 -7.79
N GLU A 154 -2.93 -10.32 -7.26
CA GLU A 154 -3.71 -11.26 -8.07
C GLU A 154 -4.79 -10.59 -8.89
N ILE A 155 -5.49 -9.61 -8.31
CA ILE A 155 -6.45 -8.80 -9.05
C ILE A 155 -5.73 -8.02 -10.14
N VAL A 156 -4.69 -7.25 -9.81
CA VAL A 156 -4.05 -6.34 -10.77
C VAL A 156 -3.28 -7.08 -11.87
N SER A 157 -2.74 -8.27 -11.61
CA SER A 157 -1.98 -9.03 -12.59
C SER A 157 -2.84 -9.80 -13.60
N ASP A 158 -4.15 -9.93 -13.38
CA ASP A 158 -5.03 -10.70 -14.27
C ASP A 158 -6.35 -9.95 -14.57
N ALA A 159 -6.26 -8.96 -15.47
CA ALA A 159 -7.44 -8.22 -15.93
C ALA A 159 -8.44 -9.10 -16.69
N SER A 160 -7.98 -10.18 -17.33
CA SER A 160 -8.82 -11.06 -18.14
C SER A 160 -9.91 -11.78 -17.33
N LYS A 161 -9.62 -12.04 -16.05
CA LYS A 161 -10.57 -12.65 -15.12
C LYS A 161 -11.78 -11.76 -14.80
N TYR A 162 -11.65 -10.43 -14.92
CA TYR A 162 -12.64 -9.47 -14.42
C TYR A 162 -13.20 -8.54 -15.49
N ASN A 163 -12.48 -8.32 -16.60
CA ASN A 163 -12.99 -7.61 -17.77
C ASN A 163 -13.79 -8.60 -18.64
N ARG A 164 -15.03 -8.89 -18.23
CA ARG A 164 -16.04 -9.53 -19.09
C ARG A 164 -16.95 -8.46 -19.71
#